data_AF-A0A6P0J1X1-F1
#
_entry.id   AF-A0A6P0J1X1-F1
#
_cell.length_a   1.000
_cell.length_b   1.000
_cell.length_c   1.000
_cell.angle_alpha   90.00
_cell.angle_beta   90.00
_cell.angle_gamma   90.00
#
_symmetry.space_group_name_H-M   'P 1'
#
loop_
_entity.id
_entity.type
_entity.pdbx_description
1 polymer ?
#
loop_
_entity_poly.entity_id
_entity_poly.type
_entity_poly.pdbx_seq_one_letter_code
_entity_poly.pdbx_strand_id
1 'polypeptide(L)'
;GGIVPIVEPEVLIDGNHTLERCDQVTDETLHTVFNHLHTQGVAFDQMILKPSMVIPGKDCPTQVSVEAVAEATINCLLKNVPASVAGIAFLSGGQSIENSSAHLNAMNSLFGSQCPWPVTFSYARAIQQPALDHWSGDSSRVTEAQQKLLVRAKYNSAASVGEYSSSMEKTTVPA
;
A
#
# COMPACT_ATOMS: atom_id res chain seq x y z
N GLY A 1 26.89 -7.74 -2.12
CA GLY A 1 25.73 -6.91 -2.51
C GLY A 1 25.53 -5.76 -1.57
N GLY A 2 25.28 -6.02 -0.27
CA GLY A 2 25.11 -4.96 0.74
C GLY A 2 23.87 -4.08 0.54
N ILE A 3 22.94 -4.52 -0.32
CA ILE A 3 21.71 -3.80 -0.69
C ILE A 3 20.53 -4.65 -0.21
N VAL A 4 19.58 -4.02 0.47
CA VAL A 4 18.32 -4.64 0.88
C VAL A 4 17.39 -4.72 -0.34
N PRO A 5 16.96 -5.91 -0.79
CA PRO A 5 16.00 -6.04 -1.87
C PRO A 5 14.58 -5.67 -1.42
N ILE A 6 13.89 -4.93 -2.29
CA ILE A 6 12.44 -4.79 -2.27
C ILE A 6 11.89 -5.79 -3.29
N VAL A 7 11.08 -6.75 -2.86
CA VAL A 7 10.45 -7.74 -3.74
C VAL A 7 9.02 -7.28 -4.02
N GLU A 8 8.72 -7.01 -5.30
CA GLU A 8 7.44 -6.43 -5.74
C GLU A 8 6.65 -7.39 -6.64
N PRO A 9 5.85 -8.31 -6.06
CA PRO A 9 4.93 -9.15 -6.81
C PRO A 9 3.56 -8.46 -6.92
N GLU A 10 3.40 -7.56 -7.89
CA GLU A 10 2.13 -6.84 -8.10
C GLU A 10 1.08 -7.73 -8.77
N VAL A 11 -0.07 -7.90 -8.11
CA VAL A 11 -1.30 -8.38 -8.74
C VAL A 11 -2.08 -7.16 -9.22
N LEU A 12 -2.27 -7.04 -10.54
CA LEU A 12 -2.85 -5.85 -11.16
C LEU A 12 -4.34 -5.69 -10.80
N ILE A 13 -4.75 -4.45 -10.53
CA ILE A 13 -6.15 -4.07 -10.26
C ILE A 13 -7.05 -4.10 -11.51
N ASP A 14 -6.48 -4.27 -12.70
CA ASP A 14 -7.24 -4.17 -13.95
C ASP A 14 -8.26 -5.32 -14.10
N GLY A 15 -9.48 -4.96 -14.51
CA GLY A 15 -10.57 -5.89 -14.77
C GLY A 15 -11.71 -5.82 -13.76
N ASN A 16 -12.63 -6.79 -13.87
CA ASN A 16 -13.90 -6.84 -13.14
C ASN A 16 -13.95 -7.95 -12.06
N HIS A 17 -12.79 -8.46 -11.67
CA HIS A 17 -12.67 -9.55 -10.70
C HIS A 17 -13.10 -9.11 -9.30
N THR A 18 -13.62 -10.05 -8.51
CA THR A 18 -14.07 -9.78 -7.14
C THR A 18 -12.90 -9.76 -6.15
N LEU A 19 -13.18 -9.34 -4.91
CA LEU A 19 -12.20 -9.38 -3.81
C LEU A 19 -11.67 -10.80 -3.60
N GLU A 20 -12.54 -11.81 -3.60
CA GLU A 20 -12.19 -13.22 -3.39
C GLU A 20 -11.27 -13.73 -4.49
N ARG A 21 -11.48 -13.27 -5.74
CA ARG A 21 -10.59 -13.65 -6.83
C ARG A 21 -9.22 -13.01 -6.69
N CYS A 22 -9.15 -11.75 -6.26
CA CYS A 22 -7.87 -11.09 -5.97
C CYS A 22 -7.14 -11.79 -4.82
N ASP A 23 -7.87 -12.17 -3.76
CA ASP A 23 -7.32 -12.89 -2.61
C ASP A 23 -6.68 -14.22 -3.03
N GLN A 24 -7.39 -15.04 -3.80
CA GLN A 24 -6.87 -16.31 -4.33
C GLN A 24 -5.57 -16.12 -5.14
N VAL A 25 -5.55 -15.14 -6.04
CA VAL A 25 -4.38 -14.89 -6.88
C VAL A 25 -3.22 -14.35 -6.05
N THR A 26 -3.49 -13.50 -5.05
CA THR A 26 -2.47 -12.96 -4.15
C THR A 26 -1.89 -14.06 -3.26
N ASP A 27 -2.73 -14.97 -2.77
CA ASP A 27 -2.33 -16.14 -1.99
C ASP A 27 -1.35 -17.04 -2.77
N GLU A 28 -1.75 -17.47 -3.98
CA GLU A 28 -0.90 -18.28 -4.86
C GLU A 28 0.41 -17.57 -5.22
N THR A 29 0.34 -16.25 -5.48
CA THR A 29 1.49 -15.44 -5.82
C THR A 29 2.48 -15.35 -4.67
N LEU A 30 2.02 -14.98 -3.47
CA LEU A 30 2.88 -14.84 -2.30
C LEU A 30 3.46 -16.19 -1.88
N HIS A 31 2.66 -17.26 -1.89
CA HIS A 31 3.14 -18.60 -1.63
C HIS A 31 4.29 -18.99 -2.58
N THR A 32 4.10 -18.74 -3.88
CA THR A 32 5.11 -19.03 -4.91
C THR A 32 6.37 -18.19 -4.72
N VAL A 33 6.22 -16.90 -4.45
CA VAL A 33 7.34 -15.97 -4.24
C VAL A 33 8.17 -16.40 -3.03
N PHE A 34 7.56 -16.66 -1.87
CA PHE A 34 8.31 -17.04 -0.68
C PHE A 34 8.96 -18.42 -0.80
N ASN A 35 8.36 -19.37 -1.52
CA ASN A 35 9.01 -20.64 -1.85
C ASN A 35 10.29 -20.42 -2.67
N HIS A 36 10.25 -19.54 -3.68
CA HIS A 36 11.43 -19.24 -4.49
C HIS A 36 12.49 -18.46 -3.69
N LEU A 37 12.08 -17.46 -2.90
CA LEU A 37 13.02 -16.70 -2.05
C LEU A 37 13.72 -17.62 -1.05
N HIS A 38 13.00 -18.56 -0.44
CA HIS A 38 13.57 -19.57 0.44
C HIS A 38 14.57 -20.47 -0.30
N THR A 39 14.17 -21.00 -1.46
CA THR A 39 15.03 -21.88 -2.29
C THR A 39 16.33 -21.21 -2.70
N GLN A 40 16.31 -19.89 -2.93
CA GLN A 40 17.48 -19.09 -3.29
C GLN A 40 18.28 -18.60 -2.07
N GLY A 41 17.88 -18.96 -0.85
CA GLY A 41 18.59 -18.58 0.39
C GLY A 41 18.50 -17.09 0.71
N VAL A 42 17.41 -16.42 0.33
CA VAL A 42 17.20 -15.00 0.69
C VAL A 42 16.97 -14.87 2.19
N ALA A 43 17.70 -13.95 2.82
CA ALA A 43 17.54 -13.60 4.23
C ALA A 43 16.29 -12.73 4.42
N PHE A 44 15.21 -13.30 4.98
CA PHE A 44 13.92 -12.61 5.12
C PHE A 44 13.99 -11.37 6.02
N ASP A 45 14.82 -11.41 7.07
CA ASP A 45 15.12 -10.30 7.97
C ASP A 45 15.88 -9.14 7.31
N GLN A 46 16.32 -9.31 6.06
CA GLN A 46 17.06 -8.32 5.29
C GLN A 46 16.39 -8.04 3.94
N MET A 47 15.06 -8.18 3.86
CA MET A 47 14.27 -7.78 2.69
C MET A 47 12.98 -7.07 3.09
N ILE A 48 12.43 -6.31 2.14
CA ILE A 48 11.11 -5.69 2.24
C ILE A 48 10.21 -6.30 1.17
N LEU A 49 8.98 -6.65 1.56
CA LEU A 49 7.95 -7.02 0.60
C LEU A 49 7.18 -5.78 0.16
N LYS A 50 6.96 -5.60 -1.13
CA LYS A 50 6.11 -4.54 -1.71
C LYS A 50 4.98 -5.18 -2.53
N PRO A 51 3.93 -5.69 -1.87
CA PRO A 51 2.82 -6.31 -2.56
C PRO A 51 1.77 -5.26 -2.96
N SER A 52 0.86 -5.65 -3.85
CA SER A 52 -0.45 -5.01 -3.98
C SER A 52 -1.34 -5.34 -2.76
N MET A 53 -2.33 -4.49 -2.49
CA MET A 53 -3.40 -4.85 -1.54
C MET A 53 -4.38 -5.82 -2.20
N VAL A 54 -5.09 -6.62 -1.40
CA VAL A 54 -6.17 -7.48 -1.88
C VAL A 54 -7.43 -6.63 -2.04
N ILE A 55 -7.78 -6.33 -3.29
CA ILE A 55 -8.87 -5.40 -3.65
C ILE A 55 -9.66 -5.93 -4.85
N PRO A 56 -10.96 -5.59 -5.00
CA PRO A 56 -11.67 -5.87 -6.23
C PRO A 56 -11.03 -5.15 -7.41
N GLY A 57 -11.24 -5.70 -8.61
CA GLY A 57 -10.81 -5.05 -9.83
C GLY A 57 -11.50 -3.69 -9.99
N LYS A 58 -10.82 -2.75 -10.65
CA LYS A 58 -11.31 -1.37 -10.82
C LYS A 58 -12.65 -1.28 -11.55
N ASP A 59 -12.94 -2.26 -12.41
CA ASP A 59 -14.17 -2.37 -13.20
C ASP A 59 -15.17 -3.34 -12.56
N CYS A 60 -14.92 -3.80 -11.33
CA CYS A 60 -15.83 -4.68 -10.61
C CYS A 60 -17.10 -3.91 -10.23
N PRO A 61 -18.31 -4.39 -10.57
CA PRO A 61 -19.56 -3.70 -10.25
C PRO A 61 -19.83 -3.63 -8.74
N THR A 62 -19.21 -4.52 -7.96
CA THR A 62 -19.34 -4.56 -6.51
C THR A 62 -18.02 -4.14 -5.88
N GLN A 63 -17.99 -2.90 -5.39
CA GLN A 63 -16.90 -2.42 -4.55
C GLN A 63 -17.18 -2.79 -3.09
N VAL A 64 -16.11 -3.02 -2.32
CA VAL A 64 -16.19 -3.44 -0.90
C VAL A 64 -15.75 -2.32 0.02
N SER A 65 -15.96 -2.48 1.33
CA SER A 65 -15.55 -1.48 2.31
C SER A 65 -14.02 -1.47 2.51
N VAL A 66 -13.53 -0.38 3.10
CA VAL A 66 -12.12 -0.21 3.45
C VAL A 66 -11.67 -1.30 4.44
N GLU A 67 -12.55 -1.67 5.37
CA GLU A 67 -12.32 -2.70 6.38
C GLU A 67 -12.22 -4.09 5.74
N ALA A 68 -13.07 -4.39 4.75
CA ALA A 68 -13.02 -5.66 4.03
C ALA A 68 -11.72 -5.83 3.23
N VAL A 69 -11.24 -4.76 2.59
CA VAL A 69 -9.92 -4.76 1.94
C VAL A 69 -8.80 -4.99 2.95
N ALA A 70 -8.82 -4.27 4.08
CA ALA A 70 -7.80 -4.40 5.11
C ALA A 70 -7.77 -5.81 5.70
N GLU A 71 -8.93 -6.38 6.02
CA GLU A 71 -9.06 -7.73 6.56
C GLU A 71 -8.53 -8.77 5.57
N ALA A 72 -9.02 -8.76 4.32
CA ALA A 72 -8.58 -9.70 3.29
C ALA A 72 -7.07 -9.61 3.06
N THR A 73 -6.54 -8.39 2.99
CA THR A 73 -5.11 -8.16 2.77
C THR A 73 -4.28 -8.72 3.93
N ILE A 74 -4.60 -8.38 5.19
CA ILE A 74 -3.82 -8.86 6.33
C ILE A 74 -3.93 -10.38 6.51
N ASN A 75 -5.11 -10.96 6.31
CA ASN A 75 -5.28 -12.42 6.38
C ASN A 75 -4.42 -13.14 5.32
N CYS A 76 -4.39 -12.62 4.09
CA CYS A 76 -3.56 -13.17 3.01
C CYS A 76 -2.07 -13.09 3.36
N LEU A 77 -1.62 -11.97 3.96
CA LEU A 77 -0.24 -11.80 4.40
C LEU A 77 0.12 -12.72 5.56
N LEU A 78 -0.71 -12.81 6.60
CA LEU A 78 -0.49 -13.69 7.76
C LEU A 78 -0.39 -15.16 7.35
N LYS A 79 -1.09 -15.55 6.28
CA LYS A 79 -1.04 -16.91 5.72
C LYS A 79 0.26 -17.20 4.97
N ASN A 80 0.84 -16.22 4.26
CA ASN A 80 1.89 -16.48 3.26
C ASN A 80 3.25 -15.87 3.58
N VAL A 81 3.30 -14.80 4.37
CA VAL A 81 4.54 -14.07 4.66
C VAL A 81 5.15 -14.64 5.96
N PRO A 82 6.44 -14.98 5.99
CA PRO A 82 7.12 -15.40 7.21
C PRO A 82 7.34 -14.25 8.19
N ALA A 83 7.10 -14.48 9.49
CA ALA A 83 7.23 -13.48 10.56
C ALA A 83 8.59 -12.75 10.61
N SER A 84 9.64 -13.34 10.02
CA SER A 84 10.99 -12.76 9.94
C SER A 84 11.14 -11.66 8.89
N VAL A 85 10.20 -11.45 7.98
CA VAL A 85 10.29 -10.37 6.97
C VAL A 85 10.43 -9.00 7.64
N ALA A 86 11.38 -8.17 7.22
CA ALA A 86 11.66 -6.92 7.94
C ALA A 86 10.53 -5.89 7.89
N GLY A 87 9.70 -5.94 6.83
CA GLY A 87 8.54 -5.06 6.69
C GLY A 87 7.79 -5.24 5.39
N ILE A 88 6.57 -4.72 5.37
CA ILE A 88 5.68 -4.71 4.21
C ILE A 88 5.41 -3.26 3.84
N ALA A 89 5.76 -2.86 2.63
CA ALA A 89 5.59 -1.50 2.12
C ALA A 89 4.71 -1.53 0.86
N PHE A 90 3.40 -1.31 1.00
CA PHE A 90 2.45 -1.47 -0.09
C PHE A 90 2.67 -0.50 -1.25
N LEU A 91 2.43 -0.96 -2.47
CA LEU A 91 2.23 -0.10 -3.63
C LEU A 91 0.80 0.46 -3.67
N SER A 92 0.60 1.61 -4.31
CA SER A 92 -0.74 2.21 -4.42
C SER A 92 -1.61 1.61 -5.54
N GLY A 93 -1.01 0.90 -6.50
CA GLY A 93 -1.70 -0.04 -7.41
C GLY A 93 -2.83 0.51 -8.28
N GLY A 94 -2.93 1.83 -8.47
CA GLY A 94 -4.02 2.44 -9.24
C GLY A 94 -5.27 2.79 -8.42
N GLN A 95 -5.23 2.59 -7.10
CA GLN A 95 -6.23 3.12 -6.18
C GLN A 95 -6.26 4.65 -6.24
N SER A 96 -7.37 5.24 -5.78
CA SER A 96 -7.39 6.67 -5.49
C SER A 96 -6.41 7.01 -4.37
N ILE A 97 -6.01 8.28 -4.32
CA ILE A 97 -5.07 8.80 -3.35
C ILE A 97 -5.62 8.61 -1.92
N GLU A 98 -6.92 8.87 -1.73
CA GLU A 98 -7.62 8.75 -0.47
C GLU A 98 -7.78 7.29 -0.03
N ASN A 99 -8.15 6.40 -0.96
CA ASN A 99 -8.30 4.97 -0.65
C ASN A 99 -6.96 4.34 -0.28
N SER A 100 -5.86 4.75 -0.93
CA SER A 100 -4.52 4.28 -0.61
C SER A 100 -4.14 4.56 0.86
N SER A 101 -4.54 5.72 1.39
CA SER A 101 -4.34 6.06 2.82
C SER A 101 -5.37 5.38 3.72
N ALA A 102 -6.64 5.31 3.31
CA ALA A 102 -7.71 4.70 4.09
C ALA A 102 -7.47 3.20 4.33
N HIS A 103 -7.12 2.44 3.29
CA HIS A 103 -6.82 1.01 3.43
C HIS A 103 -5.60 0.76 4.32
N LEU A 104 -4.51 1.52 4.11
CA LEU A 104 -3.32 1.42 4.94
C LEU A 104 -3.63 1.73 6.42
N ASN A 105 -4.46 2.74 6.66
CA ASN A 105 -4.90 3.09 8.00
C ASN A 105 -5.73 1.99 8.64
N ALA A 106 -6.70 1.42 7.92
CA ALA A 106 -7.52 0.34 8.44
C ALA A 106 -6.69 -0.91 8.76
N MET A 107 -5.70 -1.24 7.93
CA MET A 107 -4.76 -2.34 8.23
C MET A 107 -4.03 -2.11 9.55
N ASN A 108 -3.45 -0.92 9.76
CA ASN A 108 -2.70 -0.62 10.98
C ASN A 108 -3.60 -0.47 12.22
N SER A 109 -4.73 0.22 12.11
CA SER A 109 -5.62 0.51 13.24
C SER A 109 -6.45 -0.70 13.70
N LEU A 110 -6.89 -1.56 12.78
CA LEU A 110 -7.75 -2.71 13.10
C LEU A 110 -6.95 -3.99 13.31
N PHE A 111 -5.85 -4.17 12.58
CA PHE A 111 -5.11 -5.44 12.53
C PHE A 111 -3.62 -5.32 12.91
N GLY A 112 -3.12 -4.11 13.21
CA GLY A 112 -1.69 -3.89 13.49
C GLY A 112 -1.14 -4.73 14.64
N SER A 113 -1.95 -4.99 15.68
CA SER A 113 -1.56 -5.85 16.81
C SER A 113 -1.39 -7.34 16.45
N GLN A 114 -1.94 -7.76 15.31
CA GLN A 114 -1.84 -9.14 14.81
C GLN A 114 -0.64 -9.30 13.86
N CYS A 115 -0.11 -8.20 13.33
CA CYS A 115 0.94 -8.22 12.32
C CYS A 115 2.31 -8.41 12.99
N PRO A 116 3.09 -9.44 12.63
CA PRO A 116 4.46 -9.59 13.11
C PRO A 116 5.46 -8.66 12.39
N TRP A 117 5.01 -7.93 11.37
CA TRP A 117 5.80 -6.99 10.58
C TRP A 117 5.22 -5.57 10.67
N PRO A 118 6.05 -4.53 10.51
CA PRO A 118 5.53 -3.21 10.23
C PRO A 118 4.85 -3.17 8.86
N VAL A 119 3.69 -2.51 8.79
CA VAL A 119 2.90 -2.32 7.58
C VAL A 119 2.88 -0.83 7.21
N THR A 120 3.50 -0.50 6.08
CA THR A 120 3.69 0.88 5.62
C THR A 120 3.49 1.00 4.10
N PHE A 121 3.93 2.11 3.51
CA PHE A 121 3.74 2.45 2.11
C PHE A 121 5.06 2.57 1.33
N SER A 122 4.99 2.20 0.06
CA SER A 122 5.94 2.50 -1.02
C SER A 122 5.15 3.09 -2.19
N TYR A 123 4.65 4.31 -2.01
CA TYR A 123 3.72 4.96 -2.93
C TYR A 123 4.41 5.93 -3.90
N ALA A 124 3.99 5.87 -5.16
CA ALA A 124 4.32 6.87 -6.18
C ALA A 124 3.13 7.82 -6.39
N ARG A 125 2.14 7.43 -7.21
CA ARG A 125 0.97 8.26 -7.57
C ARG A 125 0.21 8.77 -6.35
N ALA A 126 -0.01 7.95 -5.33
CA ALA A 126 -0.74 8.34 -4.12
C ALA A 126 -0.04 9.42 -3.25
N ILE A 127 1.22 9.75 -3.56
CA ILE A 127 1.99 10.83 -2.91
C ILE A 127 2.29 11.96 -3.90
N GLN A 128 2.75 11.61 -5.10
CA GLN A 128 3.35 12.56 -6.03
C GLN A 128 2.34 13.22 -6.97
N GLN A 129 1.23 12.56 -7.30
CA GLN A 129 0.32 13.02 -8.35
C GLN A 129 -0.24 14.44 -8.09
N PRO A 130 -0.72 14.79 -6.87
CA PRO A 130 -1.21 16.14 -6.61
C PRO A 130 -0.15 17.24 -6.77
N ALA A 131 1.11 16.91 -6.46
CA ALA A 131 2.24 17.83 -6.62
C ALA A 131 2.59 17.99 -8.11
N LEU A 132 2.64 16.88 -8.86
CA LEU A 132 2.92 16.88 -10.30
C LEU A 132 1.85 17.64 -11.08
N ASP A 133 0.57 17.41 -10.79
CA ASP A 133 -0.56 18.10 -11.44
C ASP A 133 -0.49 19.60 -11.18
N HIS A 134 -0.16 20.01 -9.96
CA HIS A 134 -0.05 21.42 -9.62
C HIS A 134 1.17 22.08 -10.26
N TRP A 135 2.34 21.43 -10.15
CA TRP A 135 3.60 21.92 -10.70
C TRP A 135 3.51 22.08 -12.22
N SER A 136 3.08 21.05 -12.95
CA SER A 136 2.93 21.08 -14.41
C SER A 136 4.16 21.60 -15.17
N GLY A 137 5.37 21.45 -14.62
CA GLY A 137 6.62 21.96 -15.21
C GLY A 137 6.89 23.46 -14.97
N ASP A 138 6.01 24.16 -14.25
CA ASP A 138 6.12 25.60 -13.96
C ASP A 138 6.98 25.86 -12.71
N SER A 139 8.18 26.41 -12.90
CA SER A 139 9.11 26.72 -11.80
C SER A 139 8.55 27.69 -10.77
N SER A 140 7.54 28.50 -11.10
CA SER A 140 6.90 29.41 -10.15
C SER A 140 6.03 28.68 -9.11
N ARG A 141 5.62 27.43 -9.39
CA ARG A 141 4.72 26.62 -8.54
C ARG A 141 5.41 25.58 -7.67
N VAL A 142 6.75 25.63 -7.61
CA VAL A 142 7.55 24.60 -6.92
C VAL A 142 7.19 24.55 -5.44
N THR A 143 7.03 25.70 -4.79
CA THR A 143 6.72 25.77 -3.35
C THR A 143 5.35 25.18 -3.04
N GLU A 144 4.31 25.55 -3.79
CA GLU A 144 2.97 25.01 -3.60
C GLU A 144 2.89 23.52 -3.94
N ALA A 145 3.63 23.05 -4.96
CA ALA A 145 3.73 21.63 -5.29
C ALA A 145 4.41 20.83 -4.17
N GLN A 146 5.50 21.34 -3.59
CA GLN A 146 6.15 20.74 -2.42
C GLN A 146 5.19 20.65 -1.23
N GLN A 147 4.36 21.67 -1.01
CA GLN A 147 3.36 21.63 0.05
C GLN A 147 2.32 20.54 -0.18
N LYS A 148 1.85 20.33 -1.42
CA LYS A 148 0.95 19.22 -1.76
C LYS A 148 1.59 17.85 -1.55
N LEU A 149 2.87 17.70 -1.92
CA LEU A 149 3.65 16.49 -1.67
C LEU A 149 3.75 16.20 -0.16
N LEU A 150 4.09 17.22 0.63
CA LEU A 150 4.22 17.12 2.09
C LEU A 150 2.90 16.74 2.75
N VAL A 151 1.78 17.30 2.31
CA VAL A 151 0.44 16.94 2.82
C VAL A 151 0.17 15.45 2.60
N ARG A 152 0.39 14.93 1.38
CA ARG A 152 0.19 13.50 1.12
C ARG A 152 1.16 12.62 1.88
N ALA A 153 2.41 13.04 2.06
CA ALA A 153 3.37 12.32 2.88
C ALA A 153 2.90 12.24 4.35
N LYS A 154 2.37 13.34 4.91
CA LYS A 154 1.81 13.37 6.27
C LYS A 154 0.61 12.44 6.44
N TYR A 155 -0.30 12.39 5.46
CA TYR A 155 -1.49 11.54 5.56
C TYR A 155 -1.13 10.06 5.49
N ASN A 156 -0.22 9.68 4.59
CA ASN A 156 0.27 8.31 4.53
C ASN A 156 1.13 7.93 5.75
N SER A 157 1.88 8.88 6.32
CA SER A 157 2.58 8.68 7.60
C SER A 157 1.60 8.41 8.74
N ALA A 158 0.52 9.19 8.85
CA ALA A 158 -0.53 8.95 9.85
C ALA A 158 -1.22 7.59 9.63
N ALA A 159 -1.49 7.23 8.37
CA ALA A 159 -2.07 5.93 8.02
C ALA A 159 -1.14 4.76 8.40
N SER A 160 0.18 4.91 8.29
CA SER A 160 1.15 3.88 8.69
C SER A 160 1.18 3.59 10.20
N VAL A 161 0.56 4.47 11.01
CA VAL A 161 0.40 4.28 12.47
C VAL A 161 -1.06 4.19 12.90
N GLY A 162 -2.00 4.09 11.95
CA GLY A 162 -3.44 3.94 12.26
C GLY A 162 -4.14 5.21 12.73
N GLU A 163 -3.59 6.40 12.46
CA GLU A 163 -4.11 7.70 12.92
C GLU A 163 -4.69 8.58 11.80
N TYR A 164 -4.72 8.08 10.56
CA TYR A 164 -5.34 8.80 9.44
C TYR A 164 -6.87 8.79 9.57
N SER A 165 -7.49 9.93 9.27
CA SER A 165 -8.94 10.07 9.22
C SER A 165 -9.38 10.93 8.04
N SER A 166 -10.58 10.66 7.51
CA SER A 166 -11.12 11.38 6.35
C SER A 166 -11.37 12.88 6.62
N SER A 167 -11.40 13.32 7.88
CA SER A 167 -11.46 14.74 8.21
C SER A 167 -10.16 15.49 7.88
N MET A 168 -9.01 14.80 7.85
CA MET A 168 -7.73 15.38 7.45
C MET A 168 -7.79 15.90 6.01
N GLU A 169 -8.46 15.17 5.11
CA GLU A 169 -8.65 15.55 3.70
C GLU A 169 -9.46 16.85 3.52
N LYS A 170 -10.28 17.22 4.52
CA LYS A 170 -11.10 18.45 4.49
C LYS A 170 -10.33 19.69 4.98
N THR A 171 -9.15 19.50 5.55
CA THR A 171 -8.33 20.61 6.04
C THR A 171 -7.60 21.21 4.84
N THR A 172 -8.18 22.23 4.21
CA THR A 172 -7.49 23.03 3.20
C THR A 172 -6.26 23.64 3.84
N VAL A 173 -5.08 23.22 3.40
CA VAL A 173 -3.85 23.96 3.68
C VAL A 173 -4.06 25.36 3.09
N PRO A 174 -3.97 26.43 3.90
CA PRO A 174 -4.03 27.79 3.37
C PRO A 174 -2.97 27.94 2.29
N ALA A 175 -3.36 28.56 1.17
CA ALA A 175 -2.45 28.94 0.10
C ALA A 175 -1.28 29.78 0.65
#